data_AF-A0A6N2M4W1-F1
#
_entry.id   AF-A0A6N2M4W1-F1
#
_cell.length_a   1.000
_cell.length_b   1.000
_cell.length_c   1.000
_cell.angle_alpha   90.00
_cell.angle_beta   90.00
_cell.angle_gamma   90.00
#
_symmetry.space_group_name_H-M   'P 1'
#
loop_
_entity.id
_entity.type
_entity.pdbx_description
1 polymer ?
#
loop_
_entity_poly.entity_id
_entity_poly.type
_entity_poly.pdbx_seq_one_letter_code
_entity_poly.pdbx_strand_id
1 'polypeptide(L)' 'MDQWMGFYRFCNQISFPDFSNYDPELAWPLILDNFVEWMRAKTT' A
#
# COMPACT_ATOMS: atom_id res chain seq x y z
N MET A 1 11.74 -12.95 -7.12
CA MET A 1 10.82 -12.52 -8.19
C MET A 1 9.53 -11.99 -7.55
N ASP A 2 9.65 -11.26 -6.43
CA ASP A 2 8.54 -11.12 -5.47
C ASP A 2 8.04 -9.69 -5.32
N GLN A 3 8.92 -8.70 -5.52
CA GLN A 3 8.53 -7.29 -5.35
C GLN A 3 7.47 -6.86 -6.37
N TRP A 4 7.57 -7.27 -7.64
CA TRP A 4 6.55 -6.95 -8.65
C TRP A 4 5.21 -7.63 -8.41
N MET A 5 5.20 -8.83 -7.82
CA MET A 5 3.96 -9.48 -7.40
C MET A 5 3.33 -8.73 -6.23
N GLY A 6 4.13 -8.18 -5.30
CA GLY A 6 3.65 -7.30 -4.23
C GLY A 6 2.93 -6.06 -4.78
N PHE A 7 3.51 -5.39 -5.77
CA PHE A 7 2.83 -4.28 -6.45
C PHE A 7 1.53 -4.70 -7.14
N TYR A 8 1.56 -5.81 -7.89
CA TYR A 8 0.36 -6.31 -8.56
C TYR A 8 -0.76 -6.63 -7.56
N ARG A 9 -0.44 -7.29 -6.45
CA ARG A 9 -1.40 -7.57 -5.38
C ARG A 9 -1.92 -6.29 -4.74
N PHE A 10 -1.06 -5.32 -4.47
CA PHE A 10 -1.45 -4.03 -3.90
C PHE A 10 -2.50 -3.34 -4.78
N CYS A 11 -2.26 -3.24 -6.09
CA CYS A 11 -3.19 -2.62 -7.04
C CYS A 11 -4.55 -3.33 -7.15
N ASN A 12 -4.62 -4.64 -6.84
CA ASN A 12 -5.86 -5.41 -6.93
C ASN A 12 -6.60 -5.57 -5.60
N GLN A 13 -5.87 -5.54 -4.47
CA GLN A 13 -6.43 -5.91 -3.16
C GLN A 13 -6.66 -4.69 -2.26
N ILE A 14 -5.93 -3.60 -2.44
CA ILE A 14 -5.99 -2.44 -1.54
C ILE A 14 -7.03 -1.44 -2.04
N SER A 15 -7.88 -0.98 -1.13
CA SER A 15 -8.86 0.07 -1.36
C SER A 15 -8.17 1.39 -1.64
N PHE A 16 -8.62 2.08 -2.68
CA PHE A 16 -8.14 3.41 -3.05
C PHE A 16 -9.37 4.32 -3.23
N PRO A 17 -9.35 5.58 -2.76
CA PRO A 17 -8.20 6.34 -2.24
C PRO A 17 -8.01 6.31 -0.71
N ASP A 18 -8.90 5.69 0.04
CA ASP A 18 -8.92 5.74 1.51
C ASP A 18 -7.94 4.77 2.18
N PHE A 19 -7.49 3.73 1.47
CA PHE A 19 -6.60 2.70 2.00
C PHE A 19 -7.13 2.05 3.30
N SER A 20 -8.45 1.92 3.46
CA SER A 20 -9.08 1.45 4.72
C SER A 20 -8.68 0.03 5.10
N ASN A 21 -8.32 -0.79 4.11
CA ASN A 21 -7.93 -2.19 4.30
C ASN A 21 -6.41 -2.41 4.18
N TYR A 22 -5.61 -1.33 4.19
CA TYR A 22 -4.16 -1.42 4.20
C TYR A 22 -3.62 -1.68 5.60
N ASP A 23 -2.86 -2.77 5.75
CA ASP A 23 -2.19 -3.19 6.98
C ASP A 23 -0.65 -3.18 6.78
N PRO A 24 0.09 -2.28 7.45
CA PRO A 24 1.55 -2.17 7.36
C PRO A 24 2.31 -3.30 8.08
N GLU A 25 1.64 -4.14 8.89
CA GLU A 25 2.28 -5.30 9.53
C GLU A 25 2.41 -6.49 8.56
N LEU A 26 1.73 -6.44 7.41
CA LEU A 26 1.90 -7.40 6.33
C LEU A 26 3.23 -7.16 5.60
N ALA A 27 3.80 -8.21 5.02
CA ALA A 27 5.08 -8.17 4.32
C ALA A 27 5.01 -7.48 2.94
N TRP A 28 4.46 -6.26 2.88
CA TRP A 28 4.50 -5.41 1.71
C TRP A 28 5.93 -4.89 1.48
N PRO A 29 6.29 -4.60 0.22
CA PRO A 29 7.48 -3.80 -0.06
C PRO A 29 7.41 -2.45 0.68
N LEU A 30 8.47 -2.08 1.40
CA LEU A 30 8.58 -0.84 2.17
C LEU A 30 8.17 0.43 1.39
N ILE A 31 8.37 0.44 0.08
CA ILE A 31 7.97 1.56 -0.79
C ILE A 31 6.45 1.77 -0.81
N LEU A 32 5.65 0.72 -0.64
CA LEU A 32 4.19 0.80 -0.56
C LEU A 32 3.74 1.35 0.80
N ASP A 33 4.40 0.98 1.89
CA ASP A 33 4.15 1.56 3.22
C ASP A 33 4.34 3.08 3.19
N ASN A 34 5.49 3.53 2.67
CA ASN A 34 5.81 4.95 2.53
C ASN A 34 4.81 5.69 1.62
N PHE A 35 4.35 5.03 0.56
CA PHE A 35 3.36 5.59 -0.36
C PHE A 35 2.01 5.82 0.32
N VAL A 36 1.51 4.84 1.08
CA VAL A 36 0.24 4.95 1.81
C VAL A 36 0.33 6.00 2.91
N GLU A 37 1.43 6.04 3.67
CA GLU A 37 1.67 7.07 4.68
C GLU A 37 1.62 8.48 4.07
N TRP A 38 2.34 8.70 2.96
CA TRP A 38 2.37 9.97 2.26
C TRP A 38 0.99 10.40 1.72
N MET A 39 0.21 9.46 1.17
CA MET A 39 -1.15 9.75 0.70
C MET A 39 -2.08 10.17 1.84
N ARG A 40 -2.04 9.46 2.98
CA ARG A 40 -2.84 9.79 4.17
C ARG A 40 -2.47 11.16 4.73
N ALA A 41 -1.19 11.50 4.78
CA ALA A 41 -0.72 12.81 5.22
C ALA A 41 -1.23 13.97 4.33
N LYS A 42 -1.48 13.71 3.04
CA LYS A 42 -2.02 14.70 2.10
C LYS A 42 -3.53 14.87 2.13
N THR A 43 -4.24 13.92 2.74
CA THR A 43 -5.72 13.92 2.81
C THR A 43 -6.22 14.57 4.10
N THR A 44 -5.30 15.11 4.91
CA THR A 44 -5.56 16.01 6.05
C THR A 44 -5.46 17.45 5.60
#